data_AF-A0A935FAD8-F1
#
_entry.id   AF-A0A935FAD8-F1
#
_cell.length_a   1.000
_cell.length_b   1.000
_cell.length_c   1.000
_cell.angle_alpha   90.00
_cell.angle_beta   90.00
_cell.angle_gamma   90.00
#
_symmetry.space_group_name_H-M   'P 1'
#
loop_
_entity.id
_entity.type
_entity.pdbx_description
1 polymer ?
#
loop_
_entity_poly.entity_id
_entity_poly.type
_entity_poly.pdbx_seq_one_letter_code
_entity_poly.pdbx_strand_id
1 'polypeptide(L)'
;MIKKIAILALSATFLVSCGKSKSGTQIGEEVCECSKKANAMDPADPKRAEAQKDCSVKQGEAWNKVKDDQKKADEFNAVLAKCAEEQIKKSFGQ
;
A
#
# COMPACT_ATOMS: atom_id res chain seq x y z
N MET A 1 46.62 7.46 32.78
CA MET A 1 45.54 8.46 32.57
C MET A 1 44.50 7.84 31.67
N ILE A 2 43.33 7.52 32.23
CA ILE A 2 42.27 6.72 31.60
C ILE A 2 41.32 7.67 30.86
N LYS A 3 41.35 7.65 29.51
CA LYS A 3 40.36 8.35 28.68
C LYS A 3 39.06 7.52 28.67
N LYS A 4 38.09 7.94 29.50
CA LYS A 4 36.73 7.41 29.48
C LYS A 4 36.04 7.90 28.21
N ILE A 5 35.95 7.04 27.19
CA ILE A 5 35.07 7.25 26.04
C ILE A 5 33.66 6.95 26.54
N ALA A 6 32.93 8.00 26.88
CA ALA A 6 31.51 7.93 27.18
C ALA A 6 30.76 7.64 25.87
N ILE A 7 30.45 6.37 25.63
CA ILE A 7 29.53 5.94 24.58
C ILE A 7 28.14 6.34 25.09
N LEU A 8 27.64 7.48 24.60
CA LEU A 8 26.24 7.86 24.69
C LEU A 8 25.44 6.84 23.87
N ALA A 9 24.95 5.82 24.56
CA ALA A 9 23.94 4.91 24.04
C ALA A 9 22.68 5.73 23.76
N LEU A 10 22.51 6.11 22.50
CA LEU A 10 21.29 6.68 21.96
C LEU A 10 20.25 5.55 21.91
N SER A 11 19.70 5.20 23.08
CA SER A 11 18.52 4.35 23.18
C SER A 11 17.33 5.15 22.66
N ALA A 12 17.20 5.19 21.34
CA ALA A 12 16.00 5.63 20.66
C ALA A 12 14.88 4.70 21.12
N THR A 13 14.03 5.24 21.99
CA THR A 13 12.76 4.69 22.40
C THR A 13 11.93 4.43 21.15
N PHE A 14 11.95 3.19 20.67
CA PHE A 14 10.89 2.68 19.80
C PHE A 14 9.61 2.65 20.63
N LEU A 15 8.90 3.77 20.63
CA LEU A 15 7.48 3.83 20.96
C LEU A 15 6.78 2.91 19.96
N VAL A 16 6.64 1.65 20.33
CA VAL A 16 5.70 0.72 19.70
C VAL A 16 4.31 1.29 19.99
N SER A 17 3.89 2.20 19.12
CA SER A 17 2.50 2.60 18.98
C SER A 17 1.71 1.33 18.65
N CYS A 18 1.21 0.67 19.70
CA CYS A 18 0.24 -0.42 19.64
C CYS A 18 -1.14 0.12 19.19
N GLY A 19 -1.19 0.91 18.12
CA GLY A 19 -2.36 0.92 17.26
C GLY A 19 -2.25 -0.31 16.37
N LYS A 20 -3.31 -1.12 16.25
CA LYS A 20 -3.38 -2.21 15.26
C LYS A 20 -3.15 -1.61 13.87
N SER A 21 -1.88 -1.51 13.45
CA SER A 21 -1.53 -1.05 12.11
C SER A 21 -2.10 -2.07 11.14
N LYS A 22 -2.83 -1.60 10.12
CA LYS A 22 -3.38 -2.48 9.08
C LYS A 22 -2.26 -3.36 8.50
N SER A 23 -2.58 -4.61 8.18
CA SER A 23 -1.64 -5.48 7.47
C SER A 23 -1.40 -4.97 6.05
N GLY A 24 -0.35 -5.48 5.40
CA GLY A 24 -0.11 -5.17 3.99
C GLY A 24 -1.29 -5.62 3.12
N THR A 25 -1.89 -6.77 3.45
CA THR A 25 -3.09 -7.30 2.79
C THR A 25 -4.26 -6.32 2.84
N GLN A 26 -4.62 -5.82 4.04
CA GLN A 26 -5.75 -4.90 4.20
C GLN A 26 -5.53 -3.58 3.44
N ILE A 27 -4.29 -3.08 3.45
CA ILE A 27 -3.94 -1.87 2.69
C ILE A 27 -4.03 -2.13 1.18
N GLY A 28 -3.59 -3.30 0.72
CA GLY A 28 -3.67 -3.71 -0.69
C GLY A 28 -5.12 -3.86 -1.17
N GLU A 29 -5.98 -4.44 -0.35
CA GLU A 29 -7.41 -4.60 -0.65
C GLU A 29 -8.09 -3.23 -0.84
N GLU A 30 -7.77 -2.24 -0.02
CA GLU A 30 -8.33 -0.89 -0.14
C GLU A 30 -7.96 -0.19 -1.46
N VAL A 31 -6.78 -0.47 -2.00
CA VAL A 31 -6.32 0.04 -3.30
C VAL A 31 -6.98 -0.75 -4.42
N CYS A 32 -7.03 -2.08 -4.31
CA CYS A 32 -7.70 -2.95 -5.27
C CYS A 32 -9.20 -2.59 -5.43
N GLU A 33 -9.91 -2.36 -4.33
CA GLU A 33 -11.32 -1.97 -4.35
C GLU A 33 -11.53 -0.57 -4.97
N CYS A 34 -10.57 0.34 -4.81
CA CYS A 34 -10.60 1.61 -5.53
C CYS A 34 -10.53 1.37 -7.03
N SER A 35 -9.53 0.60 -7.46
CA SER A 35 -9.31 0.28 -8.87
C SER A 35 -10.52 -0.43 -9.50
N LYS A 36 -11.11 -1.41 -8.80
CA LYS A 36 -12.32 -2.10 -9.26
C LYS A 36 -13.48 -1.13 -9.47
N LYS A 37 -13.71 -0.21 -8.52
CA LYS A 37 -14.77 0.80 -8.64
C LYS A 37 -14.55 1.73 -9.82
N ALA A 38 -13.33 2.24 -9.99
CA ALA A 38 -12.98 3.09 -11.12
C ALA A 38 -13.13 2.37 -12.47
N ASN A 39 -12.77 1.07 -12.52
CA ASN A 39 -12.88 0.27 -13.75
C ASN A 39 -14.29 -0.27 -14.02
N ALA A 40 -15.18 -0.28 -13.03
CA ALA A 40 -16.60 -0.59 -13.21
C ALA A 40 -17.42 0.61 -13.72
N MET A 41 -16.84 1.82 -13.76
CA MET A 41 -17.48 2.98 -14.36
C MET A 41 -17.60 2.82 -15.87
N ASP A 42 -18.61 3.45 -16.46
CA ASP A 42 -18.79 3.47 -17.91
C ASP A 42 -17.50 4.01 -18.58
N PRO A 43 -16.97 3.33 -19.62
CA PRO A 43 -15.79 3.82 -20.33
C PRO A 43 -15.91 5.22 -20.92
N ALA A 44 -17.13 5.67 -21.21
CA ALA A 44 -17.43 7.02 -21.70
C ALA A 44 -17.71 8.03 -20.57
N ASP A 45 -17.75 7.60 -19.30
CA ASP A 45 -17.92 8.53 -18.17
C ASP A 45 -16.67 9.41 -18.04
N PRO A 46 -16.79 10.75 -18.18
CA PRO A 46 -15.65 11.65 -18.06
C PRO A 46 -14.98 11.61 -16.68
N LYS A 47 -15.68 11.16 -15.63
CA LYS A 47 -15.14 11.01 -14.27
C LYS A 47 -14.33 9.73 -14.08
N ARG A 48 -14.37 8.78 -15.03
CA ARG A 48 -13.62 7.53 -14.93
C ARG A 48 -12.11 7.79 -14.84
N ALA A 49 -11.60 8.69 -15.67
CA ALA A 49 -10.18 9.05 -15.68
C ALA A 49 -9.74 9.68 -14.35
N GLU A 50 -10.59 10.53 -13.76
CA GLU A 50 -10.35 11.13 -12.45
C GLU A 50 -10.33 10.06 -11.35
N ALA A 51 -11.31 9.15 -11.33
CA ALA A 51 -11.35 8.05 -10.37
C ALA A 51 -10.12 7.13 -10.47
N GLN A 52 -9.65 6.83 -11.68
CA GLN A 52 -8.42 6.05 -11.88
C GLN A 52 -7.17 6.79 -11.36
N LYS A 53 -7.11 8.11 -11.57
CA LYS A 53 -6.04 8.96 -11.04
C LYS A 53 -6.05 8.96 -9.51
N ASP A 54 -7.21 9.11 -8.89
CA ASP A 54 -7.35 9.08 -7.42
C ASP A 54 -6.90 7.74 -6.84
N CYS A 55 -7.25 6.63 -7.50
CA CYS A 55 -6.76 5.31 -7.09
C CYS A 55 -5.24 5.17 -7.23
N SER A 56 -4.64 5.79 -8.24
CA SER A 56 -3.18 5.80 -8.42
C SER A 56 -2.48 6.59 -7.32
N VAL A 57 -3.04 7.74 -6.93
CA VAL A 57 -2.56 8.53 -5.78
C VAL A 57 -2.67 7.71 -4.49
N LYS A 58 -3.84 7.09 -4.25
CA LYS A 58 -4.07 6.22 -3.10
C LYS A 58 -3.08 5.06 -3.03
N GLN A 59 -2.75 4.45 -4.17
CA GLN A 59 -1.73 3.40 -4.24
C GLN A 59 -0.35 3.92 -3.80
N GLY A 60 0.05 5.12 -4.25
CA GLY A 60 1.31 5.74 -3.83
C GLY A 60 1.36 6.06 -2.33
N GLU A 61 0.28 6.59 -1.77
CA GLU A 61 0.15 6.83 -0.34
C GLU A 61 0.17 5.53 0.48
N ALA A 62 -0.50 4.49 -0.01
CA ALA A 62 -0.50 3.16 0.58
C ALA A 62 0.90 2.53 0.56
N TRP A 63 1.61 2.64 -0.57
CA TRP A 63 2.98 2.16 -0.71
C TRP A 63 3.91 2.81 0.33
N ASN A 64 3.80 4.13 0.52
CA ASN A 64 4.59 4.83 1.54
C ASN A 64 4.35 4.34 2.98
N LYS A 65 3.21 3.68 3.26
CA LYS A 65 2.90 3.11 4.58
C LYS A 65 3.46 1.70 4.79
N VAL A 66 3.83 1.01 3.71
CA VAL A 66 4.25 -0.41 3.77
C VAL A 66 5.67 -0.65 3.29
N LYS A 67 6.26 0.24 2.48
CA LYS A 67 7.55 0.04 1.79
C LYS A 67 8.74 -0.25 2.72
N ASP A 68 8.69 0.21 3.96
CA ASP A 68 9.77 0.06 4.95
C ASP A 68 9.59 -1.20 5.81
N ASP A 69 8.50 -1.96 5.64
CA ASP A 69 8.23 -3.25 6.28
C ASP A 69 8.10 -4.32 5.20
N GLN A 70 9.16 -5.12 5.01
CA GLN A 70 9.25 -6.10 3.92
C GLN A 70 8.04 -7.04 3.89
N LYS A 71 7.58 -7.52 5.05
CA LYS A 71 6.44 -8.43 5.12
C LYS A 71 5.16 -7.74 4.63
N LYS A 72 4.92 -6.50 5.08
CA LYS A 72 3.74 -5.73 4.62
C LYS A 72 3.85 -5.36 3.14
N ALA A 73 5.04 -5.02 2.66
CA ALA A 73 5.28 -4.74 1.25
C ALA A 73 4.96 -5.96 0.38
N ASP A 74 5.40 -7.16 0.79
CA ASP A 74 5.13 -8.41 0.07
C ASP A 74 3.64 -8.75 0.07
N GLU A 75 2.97 -8.66 1.23
CA GLU A 75 1.52 -8.85 1.34
C GLU A 75 0.73 -7.86 0.46
N PHE A 76 1.11 -6.59 0.49
CA PHE A 76 0.51 -5.52 -0.31
C PHE A 76 0.67 -5.80 -1.81
N ASN A 77 1.88 -6.10 -2.25
CA ASN A 77 2.19 -6.38 -3.65
C ASN A 77 1.49 -7.64 -4.16
N ALA A 78 1.41 -8.70 -3.33
CA ALA A 78 0.69 -9.92 -3.69
C ALA A 78 -0.81 -9.66 -3.96
N VAL A 79 -1.45 -8.82 -3.14
CA VAL A 79 -2.85 -8.42 -3.35
C VAL A 79 -3.00 -7.62 -4.63
N LEU A 80 -2.12 -6.63 -4.88
CA LEU A 80 -2.20 -5.81 -6.09
C LEU A 80 -1.97 -6.63 -7.37
N ALA A 81 -1.00 -7.55 -7.36
CA ALA A 81 -0.72 -8.43 -8.49
C ALA A 81 -1.95 -9.30 -8.82
N LYS A 82 -2.53 -9.96 -7.81
CA LYS A 82 -3.74 -10.76 -7.99
C LYS A 82 -4.92 -9.93 -8.47
N CYS A 83 -5.10 -8.73 -7.92
CA CYS A 83 -6.17 -7.82 -8.33
C CYS A 83 -6.04 -7.39 -9.79
N ALA A 84 -4.82 -7.05 -10.24
CA ALA A 84 -4.55 -6.71 -11.63
C ALA A 84 -4.85 -7.89 -12.56
N GLU A 85 -4.39 -9.10 -12.20
CA GLU A 85 -4.68 -10.32 -12.96
C GLU A 85 -6.19 -10.58 -13.11
N GLU A 86 -6.95 -10.48 -12.01
CA GLU A 86 -8.42 -10.64 -12.04
C GLU A 86 -9.12 -9.60 -12.92
N GLN A 87 -8.68 -8.35 -12.87
CA GLN A 87 -9.26 -7.29 -13.70
C GLN A 87 -8.92 -7.44 -15.18
N ILE A 88 -7.72 -7.90 -15.50
CA ILE A 88 -7.32 -8.24 -16.87
C ILE A 88 -8.20 -9.37 -17.39
N LYS A 89 -8.29 -10.49 -16.66
CA LYS A 89 -9.14 -11.63 -17.04
C LYS A 89 -10.58 -11.22 -17.32
N LYS A 90 -11.18 -10.43 -16.42
CA LYS A 90 -12.53 -9.87 -16.62
C LYS A 90 -12.64 -9.01 -17.87
N SER A 91 -11.63 -8.19 -18.16
CA SER A 91 -11.64 -7.32 -19.34
C SER A 91 -11.55 -8.10 -20.66
N PHE A 92 -10.96 -9.30 -20.63
CA PHE A 92 -10.82 -10.18 -21.79
C PHE A 92 -11.81 -11.37 -21.80
N GLY A 93 -12.77 -11.42 -20.86
CA GLY A 93 -13.80 -12.45 -20.81
C GLY A 93 -13.28 -13.86 -20.47
N GLN A 94 -12.16 -13.95 -19.76
CA GLN A 94 -11.50 -15.20 -19.34
C GLN A 94 -11.87 -15.61 -17.91
#